data_AF-A0A939A2P9-F1
#
_entry.id   AF-A0A939A2P9-F1
#
_cell.length_a   1.000
_cell.length_b   1.000
_cell.length_c   1.000
_cell.angle_alpha   90.00
_cell.angle_beta   90.00
_cell.angle_gamma   90.00
#
_symmetry.space_group_name_H-M   'P 1'
#
loop_
_entity.id
_entity.type
_entity.pdbx_description
1 polymer ?
#
loop_
_entity_poly.entity_id
_entity_poly.type
_entity_poly.pdbx_seq_one_letter_code
_entity_poly.pdbx_strand_id
1 'polypeptide(L)'
;MVRARRRSSGFLKDFQEFALKGNVVDLAIAVIIGTAFGKIITSFVEDVIMPLINPLVSFTGKDWRTITIIPGIKIGEFLGAIVDFAIIALVLFVAIRALQKFKRQEEVADEPLPDPNLIAQERLTGALDRLNQTLESRNNQVL
;
A
#
# COMPACT_ATOMS: atom_id res chain seq x y z
N MET A 1 -2.77 -55.08 -22.38
CA MET A 1 -3.47 -54.30 -21.32
C MET A 1 -2.49 -53.35 -20.66
N VAL A 2 -2.57 -52.04 -20.90
CA VAL A 2 -1.83 -51.04 -20.10
C VAL A 2 -2.77 -49.86 -19.84
N ARG A 3 -3.28 -49.77 -18.61
CA ARG A 3 -4.11 -48.63 -18.16
C ARG A 3 -3.17 -47.48 -17.81
N ALA A 4 -3.15 -46.43 -18.62
CA ALA A 4 -2.47 -45.18 -18.30
C ALA A 4 -3.15 -44.52 -17.10
N ARG A 5 -2.39 -44.39 -16.00
CA ARG A 5 -2.81 -43.77 -14.74
C ARG A 5 -2.94 -42.26 -14.96
N ARG A 6 -4.16 -41.77 -15.05
CA ARG A 6 -4.51 -40.35 -15.12
C ARG A 6 -4.01 -39.67 -13.85
N ARG A 7 -2.88 -38.94 -13.91
CA ARG A 7 -2.50 -38.01 -12.84
C ARG A 7 -3.51 -36.88 -12.89
N SER A 8 -4.46 -36.87 -11.96
CA SER A 8 -5.21 -35.66 -11.64
C SER A 8 -4.21 -34.64 -11.10
N SER A 9 -3.73 -33.73 -11.96
CA SER A 9 -3.32 -32.41 -11.51
C SER A 9 -4.60 -31.76 -10.97
N GLY A 10 -4.84 -31.97 -9.69
CA GLY A 10 -5.99 -31.43 -9.01
C GLY A 10 -5.83 -29.92 -8.95
N PHE A 11 -6.93 -29.21 -9.17
CA PHE A 11 -7.12 -27.76 -9.00
C PHE A 11 -6.26 -27.11 -7.90
N LEU A 12 -5.98 -27.82 -6.79
CA LEU A 12 -5.09 -27.38 -5.72
C LEU A 12 -3.64 -27.12 -6.17
N LYS A 13 -3.08 -27.92 -7.07
CA LYS A 13 -1.74 -27.71 -7.64
C LYS A 13 -1.71 -26.50 -8.57
N ASP A 14 -2.73 -26.38 -9.43
CA ASP A 14 -2.86 -25.27 -10.36
C ASP A 14 -3.10 -23.94 -9.61
N PHE A 15 -3.88 -23.99 -8.52
CA PHE A 15 -4.09 -22.86 -7.61
C PHE A 15 -2.82 -22.50 -6.83
N GLN A 16 -2.06 -23.50 -6.37
CA GLN A 16 -0.77 -23.25 -5.71
C GLN A 16 0.23 -22.61 -6.68
N GLU A 17 0.34 -23.09 -7.92
CA GLU A 17 1.20 -22.47 -8.95
C GLU A 17 0.74 -21.05 -9.31
N PHE A 18 -0.56 -20.80 -9.36
CA PHE A 18 -1.11 -19.46 -9.58
C PHE A 18 -0.82 -18.53 -8.39
N ALA A 19 -1.07 -18.99 -7.18
CA ALA A 19 -0.87 -18.22 -5.95
C ALA A 19 0.61 -17.91 -5.72
N LEU A 20 1.52 -18.81 -6.08
CA LEU A 20 2.97 -18.62 -5.96
C LEU A 20 3.56 -17.67 -7.02
N LYS A 21 2.75 -17.17 -7.96
CA LYS A 21 3.20 -16.04 -8.80
C LYS A 21 3.43 -14.84 -7.87
N GLY A 22 4.69 -14.43 -7.70
CA GLY A 22 5.11 -13.43 -6.71
C GLY A 22 4.25 -12.17 -6.66
N ASN A 23 3.80 -11.67 -7.82
CA ASN A 23 2.93 -10.50 -7.92
C ASN A 23 1.58 -10.63 -7.16
N VAL A 24 1.05 -11.84 -6.95
CA VAL A 24 -0.22 -12.07 -6.23
C VAL A 24 0.01 -12.21 -4.73
N VAL A 25 1.11 -12.85 -4.32
CA VAL A 25 1.47 -13.02 -2.90
C VAL A 25 1.77 -11.67 -2.26
N ASP A 26 2.60 -10.84 -2.92
CA ASP A 26 2.99 -9.54 -2.40
C ASP A 26 1.79 -8.59 -2.30
N LEU A 27 0.89 -8.65 -3.28
CA LEU A 27 -0.37 -7.91 -3.25
C LEU A 27 -1.27 -8.37 -2.10
N ALA A 28 -1.40 -9.68 -1.88
CA ALA A 28 -2.21 -10.23 -0.79
C ALA A 28 -1.68 -9.81 0.57
N ILE A 29 -0.37 -9.86 0.76
CA ILE A 29 0.29 -9.41 2.00
C ILE A 29 0.05 -7.91 2.21
N ALA A 30 0.22 -7.08 1.17
CA ALA A 30 -0.01 -5.64 1.25
C ALA A 30 -1.44 -5.29 1.69
N VAL A 31 -2.46 -5.98 1.15
CA VAL A 31 -3.87 -5.75 1.52
C VAL A 31 -4.17 -6.19 2.96
N ILE A 32 -3.65 -7.35 3.39
CA ILE A 32 -3.86 -7.85 4.76
C ILE A 32 -3.21 -6.90 5.78
N ILE A 33 -1.98 -6.47 5.53
CA ILE A 33 -1.29 -5.52 6.41
C ILE A 33 -2.00 -4.16 6.40
N GLY A 34 -2.40 -3.66 5.22
CA GLY A 34 -3.10 -2.38 5.09
C GLY A 34 -4.43 -2.35 5.86
N THR A 35 -5.22 -3.42 5.76
CA THR A 35 -6.50 -3.53 6.49
C THR A 35 -6.31 -3.67 8.00
N ALA A 36 -5.33 -4.44 8.46
CA ALA A 36 -5.01 -4.57 9.87
C ALA A 36 -4.48 -3.24 10.46
N PHE A 37 -3.59 -2.56 9.73
CA PHE A 37 -3.03 -1.28 10.13
C PHE A 37 -4.10 -0.18 10.20
N GLY A 38 -5.04 -0.15 9.25
CA GLY A 38 -6.19 0.73 9.29
C GLY A 38 -6.98 0.59 10.60
N LYS A 39 -7.26 -0.65 11.04
CA LYS A 39 -7.96 -0.90 12.33
C LYS A 39 -7.19 -0.38 13.54
N ILE A 40 -5.87 -0.52 13.54
CA ILE A 40 -5.02 0.00 14.62
C ILE A 40 -5.15 1.52 14.72
N ILE A 41 -5.12 2.22 13.59
CA ILE A 41 -5.26 3.69 13.56
C ILE A 41 -6.67 4.08 14.00
N THR A 42 -7.71 3.41 13.48
CA THR A 42 -9.09 3.68 13.87
C THR A 42 -9.29 3.52 15.38
N SER A 43 -8.84 2.42 15.97
CA SER A 43 -8.91 2.20 17.43
C SER A 43 -8.11 3.25 18.19
N PHE A 44 -6.90 3.63 17.75
CA PHE A 44 -6.16 4.69 18.40
C PHE A 44 -6.91 6.04 18.39
N VAL A 45 -7.57 6.38 17.28
CA VAL A 45 -8.34 7.62 17.20
C VAL A 45 -9.59 7.54 18.07
N GLU A 46 -10.37 6.47 17.97
CA GLU A 46 -11.63 6.30 18.69
C GLU A 46 -11.43 6.10 20.21
N ASP A 47 -10.38 5.37 20.61
CA ASP A 47 -10.18 4.96 22.00
C ASP A 47 -9.21 5.88 22.77
N VAL A 48 -8.34 6.62 22.08
CA VAL A 48 -7.33 7.50 22.73
C VAL A 48 -7.57 8.97 22.41
N ILE A 49 -7.64 9.31 21.12
CA ILE A 49 -7.72 10.72 20.71
C ILE A 49 -9.10 11.31 21.01
N MET A 50 -10.16 10.58 20.70
CA MET A 50 -11.52 11.05 20.89
C MET A 50 -11.87 11.30 22.36
N PRO A 51 -11.56 10.42 23.32
CA PRO A 51 -11.77 10.73 24.74
C PRO A 51 -10.95 11.92 25.25
N LEU A 52 -9.79 12.22 24.65
CA LEU A 52 -8.98 13.39 24.99
C LEU A 52 -9.54 14.69 24.40
N ILE A 53 -10.13 14.62 23.21
CA ILE A 53 -10.73 15.78 22.52
C ILE A 53 -12.15 16.04 23.02
N ASN A 54 -12.92 15.00 23.38
CA ASN A 54 -14.33 15.10 23.77
C ASN A 54 -14.56 16.15 24.89
N PRO A 55 -13.75 16.24 25.97
CA PRO A 55 -13.90 17.29 26.98
C PRO A 55 -13.72 18.71 26.43
N LEU A 56 -12.89 18.89 25.40
CA LEU A 56 -12.65 20.17 24.74
C LEU A 56 -13.80 20.58 23.81
N VAL A 57 -14.46 19.60 23.17
CA VAL A 57 -15.63 19.84 22.29
C VAL A 57 -16.95 19.89 23.08
N SER A 58 -17.05 19.13 24.17
CA SER A 58 -18.19 19.08 25.10
C SER A 58 -18.31 20.31 26.00
N PHE A 59 -17.48 21.34 25.82
CA PHE A 59 -17.66 22.65 26.47
C PHE A 59 -19.01 23.32 26.09
N THR A 60 -19.74 22.78 25.10
CA THR A 60 -21.11 23.16 24.74
C THR A 60 -22.22 22.26 25.32
N GLY A 61 -21.90 21.31 26.21
CA GLY A 61 -22.87 20.53 27.00
C GLY A 61 -23.88 19.69 26.20
N LYS A 62 -23.70 19.57 24.89
CA LYS A 62 -24.56 18.85 23.97
C LYS A 62 -23.68 17.98 23.11
N ASP A 63 -23.98 16.69 23.04
CA ASP A 63 -23.38 15.81 22.04
C ASP A 63 -23.77 16.38 20.66
N TRP A 64 -22.87 17.15 20.06
CA TRP A 64 -23.05 17.69 18.72
C TRP A 64 -23.30 16.57 17.68
N ARG A 65 -22.89 15.34 18.03
CA ARG A 65 -23.15 14.10 17.30
C ARG A 65 -24.59 13.59 17.40
N THR A 66 -25.34 14.00 18.42
CA THR A 66 -26.72 13.56 18.66
C THR A 66 -27.74 14.59 18.14
N ILE A 67 -27.27 15.66 17.48
CA ILE A 67 -28.15 16.64 16.84
C ILE A 67 -28.94 15.94 15.74
N THR A 68 -30.25 15.85 15.97
CA THR A 68 -31.22 15.24 15.07
C THR A 68 -32.23 16.32 14.71
N ILE A 69 -32.37 16.63 13.41
CA ILE A 69 -33.25 17.72 12.94
C ILE A 69 -34.66 17.20 12.66
N ILE A 70 -34.78 15.91 12.30
CA ILE A 70 -36.02 15.22 11.89
C ILE A 70 -35.95 13.77 12.42
N PRO A 71 -37.04 13.12 12.85
CA PRO A 71 -37.02 11.70 13.20
C PRO A 71 -36.43 10.89 12.04
N GLY A 72 -35.21 10.38 12.20
CA GLY A 72 -34.51 9.57 11.19
C GLY A 72 -33.27 10.19 10.55
N ILE A 73 -33.01 11.51 10.64
CA ILE A 73 -31.80 12.12 10.07
C ILE A 73 -30.89 12.65 11.18
N LYS A 74 -29.89 11.83 11.53
CA LYS A 74 -28.83 12.12 12.51
C LYS A 74 -27.68 12.85 11.83
N ILE A 75 -27.86 14.14 11.53
CA ILE A 75 -26.80 14.96 10.91
C ILE A 75 -25.54 15.04 11.78
N GLY A 76 -25.70 14.95 13.10
CA GLY A 76 -24.58 14.94 14.04
C GLY A 76 -23.67 13.71 13.86
N GLU A 77 -24.21 12.53 13.56
CA GLU A 77 -23.42 11.32 13.35
C GLU A 77 -22.59 11.41 12.06
N PHE A 78 -23.19 11.98 11.01
CA PHE A 78 -22.49 12.23 9.75
C PHE A 78 -21.36 13.27 9.89
N LEU A 79 -21.63 14.39 10.56
CA LEU A 79 -20.59 15.39 10.82
C LEU A 79 -19.51 14.83 11.76
N GLY A 80 -19.91 13.96 12.69
CA GLY A 80 -19.04 13.11 13.50
C GLY A 80 -18.01 12.35 12.68
N ALA A 81 -18.51 11.56 11.72
CA ALA A 81 -17.68 10.76 10.83
C ALA A 81 -16.72 11.59 9.97
N ILE A 82 -17.12 12.79 9.54
CA ILE A 82 -16.23 13.71 8.80
C ILE A 82 -15.07 14.17 9.67
N VAL A 83 -15.35 14.55 10.93
CA VAL A 83 -14.30 14.96 11.88
C VAL A 83 -13.39 13.78 12.21
N ASP A 84 -13.94 12.58 12.39
CA ASP A 84 -13.16 11.36 12.67
C ASP A 84 -12.22 11.03 11.52
N PHE A 85 -12.71 11.11 10.28
CA PHE A 85 -11.88 10.95 9.09
C PHE A 85 -10.76 12.00 9.02
N ALA A 86 -11.06 13.26 9.31
CA ALA A 86 -10.05 14.33 9.33
C ALA A 86 -8.98 14.09 10.41
N ILE A 87 -9.36 13.61 11.59
CA ILE A 87 -8.44 13.27 12.68
C ILE A 87 -7.58 12.05 12.28
N ILE A 88 -8.18 10.99 11.74
CA ILE A 88 -7.45 9.81 11.25
C ILE A 88 -6.42 10.22 10.19
N ALA A 89 -6.80 11.06 9.23
CA ALA A 89 -5.89 11.56 8.20
C ALA A 89 -4.73 12.37 8.81
N LEU A 90 -5.00 13.23 9.80
CA LEU A 90 -3.97 13.99 10.51
C LEU A 90 -3.00 13.08 11.28
N VAL A 91 -3.52 12.08 12.00
CA VAL A 91 -2.71 11.11 12.75
C VAL A 91 -1.86 10.27 11.80
N LEU A 92 -2.43 9.79 10.69
CA LEU A 92 -1.70 9.04 9.68
C LEU A 92 -0.58 9.90 9.06
N PHE A 93 -0.84 11.17 8.78
CA PHE A 93 0.17 12.11 8.30
C PHE A 93 1.33 12.28 9.29
N VAL A 94 1.04 12.48 10.58
CA VAL A 94 2.06 12.59 11.62
C VAL A 94 2.84 11.27 11.77
N ALA A 95 2.17 10.12 11.73
CA ALA A 95 2.81 8.81 11.82
C ALA A 95 3.75 8.55 10.64
N ILE A 96 3.31 8.80 9.40
CA ILE A 96 4.16 8.68 8.20
C ILE A 96 5.35 9.64 8.30
N ARG A 97 5.12 10.89 8.72
CA ARG A 97 6.19 11.89 8.88
C ARG A 97 7.21 11.47 9.95
N ALA A 98 6.75 10.87 11.04
CA ALA A 98 7.62 10.33 12.08
C ALA A 98 8.48 9.19 11.51
N LEU A 99 7.86 8.23 10.81
CA LEU A 99 8.57 7.13 10.15
C LEU A 99 9.58 7.62 9.10
N GLN A 100 9.23 8.63 8.31
CA GLN A 100 10.17 9.26 7.36
C GLN A 100 11.36 9.92 8.07
N LYS A 101 11.14 10.54 9.23
CA LYS A 101 12.21 11.12 10.05
C LYS A 101 13.17 10.04 10.59
N PHE A 102 12.65 8.85 10.93
CA PHE A 102 13.47 7.74 11.42
C PHE A 102 14.17 6.97 10.28
N LYS A 103 13.50 6.71 9.15
CA LYS A 103 14.11 6.02 7.99
C LYS A 103 15.23 6.82 7.34
N ARG A 104 15.12 8.16 7.32
CA ARG A 104 16.18 9.05 6.84
C ARG A 104 17.47 8.97 7.68
N GLN A 105 17.43 8.34 8.85
CA GLN A 105 18.59 8.11 9.70
C GLN A 105 19.28 6.75 9.43
N GLU A 106 18.63 5.84 8.70
CA GLU A 106 19.18 4.54 8.25
C GLU A 106 19.50 4.49 6.73
N GLU A 107 19.04 5.47 5.95
CA GLU A 107 19.27 5.60 4.49
C GLU A 107 20.73 5.92 4.06
N VAL A 108 21.72 5.76 4.94
CA VAL A 108 23.15 5.69 4.53
C VAL A 108 23.61 4.23 4.38
N ALA A 109 22.79 3.24 4.77
CA ALA A 109 23.21 1.83 4.81
C ALA A 109 22.35 0.84 4.02
N ASP A 110 21.24 1.26 3.39
CA ASP A 110 20.55 0.44 2.39
C ASP A 110 20.70 1.12 1.03
N GLU A 111 21.65 0.63 0.23
CA GLU A 111 21.57 0.81 -1.21
C GLU A 111 20.20 0.31 -1.66
N PRO A 112 19.46 1.06 -2.50
CA PRO A 112 18.20 0.56 -3.02
C PRO A 112 18.53 -0.72 -3.79
N LEU A 113 18.05 -1.87 -3.31
CA LEU A 113 18.06 -3.10 -4.09
C LEU A 113 17.46 -2.71 -5.45
N PRO A 114 18.25 -2.73 -6.53
CA PRO A 114 17.78 -2.15 -7.76
C PRO A 114 16.59 -2.98 -8.19
N ASP A 115 15.43 -2.33 -8.37
CA ASP A 115 14.22 -2.99 -8.83
C ASP A 115 14.60 -3.86 -10.03
N PRO A 116 14.30 -5.17 -10.02
CA PRO A 116 14.66 -6.06 -11.12
C PRO A 116 14.25 -5.53 -12.50
N ASN A 117 13.19 -4.72 -12.55
CA ASN A 117 12.75 -4.02 -13.75
C ASN A 117 13.68 -2.85 -14.14
N LEU A 118 14.25 -2.11 -13.18
CA LEU A 118 15.24 -1.06 -13.44
C LEU A 118 16.56 -1.67 -13.95
N ILE A 119 17.00 -2.82 -13.40
CA ILE A 119 18.18 -3.55 -13.91
C ILE A 119 17.92 -4.07 -15.33
N ALA A 120 16.73 -4.60 -15.59
CA ALA A 120 16.35 -5.07 -16.92
C ALA A 120 16.33 -3.92 -17.94
N GLN A 121 15.82 -2.75 -17.54
CA GLN A 121 15.82 -1.54 -18.38
C GLN A 121 17.24 -1.05 -18.66
N GLU A 122 18.12 -0.99 -17.66
CA GLU A 122 19.53 -0.60 -17.85
C GLU A 122 20.26 -1.53 -18.83
N ARG A 123 19.99 -2.84 -18.75
CA ARG A 123 20.54 -3.83 -19.70
C ARG A 123 19.98 -3.66 -21.11
N LEU A 124 18.70 -3.30 -21.26
CA LEU A 124 18.09 -3.04 -22.55
C LEU A 124 18.65 -1.76 -23.18
N THR A 125 18.78 -0.68 -22.41
CA THR A 125 19.40 0.58 -22.85
C THR A 125 20.85 0.34 -23.27
N GLY A 126 21.64 -0.34 -22.43
CA GLY A 126 23.03 -0.68 -22.77
C GLY A 126 23.17 -1.60 -23.98
N ALA A 127 22.18 -2.47 -24.24
CA ALA A 127 22.16 -3.29 -25.45
C ALA A 127 21.86 -2.46 -26.71
N LEU A 128 20.92 -1.50 -26.62
CA LEU A 128 20.60 -0.58 -27.71
C LEU A 128 21.81 0.30 -28.08
N ASP A 129 22.54 0.82 -27.09
CA ASP A 129 23.74 1.63 -27.32
C ASP A 129 24.85 0.84 -28.02
N ARG A 130 25.08 -0.41 -27.60
CA ARG A 130 26.05 -1.30 -28.25
C ARG A 130 25.67 -1.65 -29.68
N LEU A 131 24.38 -1.86 -29.94
CA LEU A 131 23.88 -2.10 -31.30
C LEU A 131 24.06 -0.86 -32.17
N ASN A 132 23.75 0.33 -31.66
CA ASN A 132 23.91 1.57 -32.40
C ASN A 132 25.38 1.84 -32.75
N GLN A 133 26.31 1.64 -31.81
CA GLN A 133 27.76 1.71 -32.05
C GLN A 133 28.24 0.69 -33.09
N THR A 134 27.68 -0.52 -33.09
CA THR A 134 28.01 -1.56 -34.07
C THR A 134 27.53 -1.18 -35.47
N LEU A 135 26.36 -0.54 -35.58
CA LEU A 135 25.83 -0.04 -36.85
C LEU A 135 26.66 1.12 -37.40
N GLU A 136 27.05 2.08 -36.56
CA GLU A 136 27.90 3.22 -36.96
C GLU A 136 29.29 2.77 -37.41
N SER A 137 29.93 1.86 -36.66
CA SER A 137 31.24 1.31 -37.02
C SER A 137 31.19 0.48 -38.30
N ARG A 138 30.10 -0.27 -38.55
CA ARG A 138 29.86 -0.97 -39.82
C ARG A 138 29.65 0.01 -40.97
N ASN A 139 28.85 1.06 -40.79
CA ASN A 139 28.56 2.04 -41.84
C ASN A 139 29.83 2.78 -42.29
N ASN A 140 30.72 3.14 -41.37
CA ASN A 140 31.99 3.80 -41.67
C ASN A 140 33.07 2.89 -42.30
N GLN A 141 32.87 1.56 -42.33
CA GLN A 141 33.79 0.61 -43.00
C GLN A 141 33.36 0.25 -44.43
N VAL A 142 32.17 0.68 -44.87
CA VAL A 142 31.59 0.29 -46.17
C VAL A 142 31.61 1.46 -47.17
N LEU A 143 32.06 2.65 -46.75
CA LEU A 143 32.42 3.79 -47.61
C LEU A 143 33.94 3.85 -47.82
#